data_AF-A0A527ZFH3-F1
#
_entry.id   AF-A0A527ZFH3-F1
#
_cell.length_a   1.000
_cell.length_b   1.000
_cell.length_c   1.000
_cell.angle_alpha   90.00
_cell.angle_beta   90.00
_cell.angle_gamma   90.00
#
_symmetry.space_group_name_H-M   'P 1'
#
loop_
_entity.id
_entity.type
_entity.pdbx_description
1 polymer ?
#
loop_
_entity_poly.entity_id
_entity_poly.type
_entity_poly.pdbx_seq_one_letter_code
_entity_poly.pdbx_strand_id
1 'polypeptide(L)'
;MAELERLVSEERNPRTMDIDLLPTIDILRMINDEDSDVPAAVEKVIPQIAAAVDQIVSAFQRGARLVYMGAGTSGRLGVLDASECPPTFGVPEDMVLGLIAGGPKAL
;
A
#
# COMPACT_ATOMS: atom_id res chain seq x y z
N MET A 1 3.23 23.52 -10.07
CA MET A 1 2.07 22.86 -10.70
C MET A 1 2.49 21.96 -11.86
N ALA A 2 3.40 22.38 -12.74
CA ALA A 2 3.88 21.58 -13.89
C ALA A 2 4.49 20.19 -13.61
N GLU A 3 4.85 19.86 -12.37
CA GLU A 3 5.42 18.55 -12.00
C GLU A 3 4.34 17.53 -11.59
N LEU A 4 3.28 18.00 -10.92
CA LEU A 4 2.15 17.15 -10.51
C LEU A 4 1.33 16.68 -11.70
N GLU A 5 1.19 17.53 -12.73
CA GLU A 5 0.46 17.22 -13.98
C GLU A 5 1.06 16.04 -14.78
N ARG A 6 2.26 15.55 -14.41
CA ARG A 6 2.90 14.39 -15.03
C ARG A 6 2.72 13.09 -14.24
N LEU A 7 2.11 13.16 -13.06
CA LEU A 7 1.92 12.03 -12.19
C LEU A 7 0.54 11.41 -12.45
N VAL A 8 0.53 10.13 -12.83
CA VAL A 8 -0.72 9.37 -13.03
C VAL A 8 -1.64 9.44 -11.80
N SER A 9 -1.08 9.49 -10.58
CA SER A 9 -1.85 9.60 -9.33
C SER A 9 -2.62 10.92 -9.18
N GLU A 10 -2.22 11.97 -9.89
CA GLU A 10 -2.86 13.29 -9.86
C GLU A 10 -3.74 13.53 -11.10
N GLU A 11 -3.79 12.59 -12.04
CA GLU A 11 -4.63 12.67 -13.22
C GLU A 11 -6.10 12.42 -12.87
N ARG A 12 -7.00 13.02 -13.67
CA ARG A 12 -8.44 12.73 -13.57
C ARG A 12 -8.75 11.45 -14.32
N ASN A 13 -9.44 10.53 -13.66
CA ASN A 13 -9.97 9.35 -14.33
C ASN A 13 -11.14 9.74 -15.27
N PRO A 14 -11.02 9.52 -16.60
CA PRO A 14 -12.08 9.87 -17.55
C PRO A 14 -13.39 9.11 -17.33
N ARG A 15 -13.36 7.96 -16.66
CA ARG A 15 -14.54 7.11 -16.37
C ARG A 15 -15.44 7.68 -15.26
N THR A 16 -14.95 8.66 -14.50
CA THR A 16 -15.63 9.17 -13.29
C THR A 16 -15.84 10.69 -13.30
N MET A 17 -15.87 11.29 -14.50
CA MET A 17 -15.91 12.75 -14.66
C MET A 17 -17.20 13.41 -14.14
N ASP A 18 -18.28 12.64 -14.01
CA ASP A 18 -19.61 13.03 -13.54
C ASP A 18 -20.04 12.26 -12.27
N ILE A 19 -19.09 11.64 -11.55
CA ILE A 19 -19.36 10.74 -10.42
C ILE A 19 -20.22 11.38 -9.31
N ASP A 20 -20.13 12.69 -9.12
CA ASP A 20 -20.89 13.45 -8.11
C ASP A 20 -22.37 13.65 -8.47
N LEU A 21 -22.78 13.34 -9.69
CA LEU A 21 -24.15 13.47 -10.19
C LEU A 21 -24.91 12.13 -10.21
N LEU A 22 -24.23 11.03 -9.92
CA LEU A 22 -24.77 9.68 -10.09
C LEU A 22 -25.53 9.17 -8.85
N PRO A 23 -26.49 8.26 -9.04
CA PRO A 23 -27.05 7.48 -7.93
C PRO A 23 -25.95 6.71 -7.18
N THR A 24 -26.10 6.55 -5.86
CA THR A 24 -25.12 5.86 -5.02
C THR A 24 -24.73 4.47 -5.54
N ILE A 25 -25.67 3.71 -6.10
CA ILE A 25 -25.40 2.37 -6.65
C ILE A 25 -24.41 2.42 -7.82
N ASP A 26 -24.47 3.45 -8.65
CA ASP A 26 -23.61 3.59 -9.82
C ASP A 26 -22.23 4.11 -9.41
N ILE A 27 -22.15 4.98 -8.40
CA ILE A 27 -20.88 5.37 -7.75
C ILE A 27 -20.15 4.13 -7.22
N LEU A 28 -20.85 3.26 -6.49
CA LEU A 28 -20.25 2.05 -5.91
C LEU A 28 -19.80 1.06 -6.99
N ARG A 29 -20.55 0.94 -8.09
CA ARG A 29 -20.14 0.14 -9.25
C ARG A 29 -18.87 0.69 -9.89
N MET A 30 -18.79 2.00 -10.11
CA MET A 30 -17.59 2.63 -10.67
C MET A 30 -16.36 2.39 -9.78
N ILE A 31 -16.47 2.52 -8.46
CA ILE A 31 -15.37 2.23 -7.54
C ILE A 31 -14.94 0.77 -7.65
N ASN A 32 -15.90 -0.17 -7.61
CA ASN A 32 -15.61 -1.60 -7.71
C ASN A 32 -14.98 -1.99 -9.06
N ASP A 33 -15.39 -1.34 -10.15
CA ASP A 33 -14.81 -1.56 -11.47
C ASP A 33 -13.32 -1.15 -11.49
N GLU A 34 -12.96 -0.03 -10.86
CA GLU A 34 -11.55 0.39 -10.69
C GLU A 34 -10.77 -0.55 -9.76
N ASP A 35 -11.37 -1.02 -8.66
CA ASP A 35 -10.73 -1.96 -7.73
C ASP A 35 -10.35 -3.27 -8.44
N SER A 36 -11.14 -3.69 -9.44
CA SER A 36 -10.89 -4.91 -10.20
C SER A 36 -9.61 -4.87 -11.05
N ASP A 37 -9.09 -3.67 -11.35
CA ASP A 37 -7.84 -3.48 -12.09
C ASP A 37 -6.60 -3.72 -11.20
N VAL A 38 -6.74 -3.63 -9.86
CA VAL A 38 -5.61 -3.70 -8.90
C VAL A 38 -4.89 -5.05 -8.93
N PRO A 39 -5.57 -6.22 -8.88
CA PRO A 39 -4.88 -7.51 -8.92
C PRO A 39 -4.04 -7.70 -10.20
N ALA A 40 -4.56 -7.28 -11.35
CA ALA A 40 -3.82 -7.35 -12.62
C ALA A 40 -2.62 -6.39 -12.66
N ALA A 41 -2.69 -5.25 -11.98
CA ALA A 41 -1.55 -4.35 -11.81
C ALA A 41 -0.46 -4.99 -10.92
N VAL A 42 -0.85 -5.66 -9.84
CA VAL A 42 0.08 -6.39 -8.95
C VAL A 42 0.73 -7.56 -9.69
N GLU A 43 -0.02 -8.29 -10.51
CA GLU A 43 0.49 -9.43 -11.30
C GLU A 43 1.72 -9.03 -12.15
N LYS A 44 1.66 -7.85 -12.78
CA LYS A 44 2.75 -7.33 -13.63
C LYS A 44 4.05 -7.07 -12.88
N VAL A 45 4.01 -6.93 -11.55
CA VAL A 45 5.18 -6.63 -10.71
C VAL A 45 5.57 -7.78 -9.78
N ILE A 46 4.97 -8.96 -9.95
CA ILE A 46 5.34 -10.17 -9.20
C ILE A 46 6.86 -10.46 -9.25
N PRO A 47 7.57 -10.34 -10.39
CA PRO A 47 9.02 -10.59 -10.42
C PRO A 47 9.82 -9.67 -9.47
N GLN A 48 9.41 -8.42 -9.33
CA GLN A 48 10.03 -7.44 -8.45
C GLN A 48 9.68 -7.70 -6.99
N ILE A 49 8.42 -8.07 -6.72
CA ILE A 49 7.97 -8.49 -5.39
C ILE A 49 8.76 -9.72 -4.93
N ALA A 50 8.92 -10.73 -5.80
CA ALA A 50 9.70 -11.93 -5.51
C ALA A 50 11.16 -11.58 -5.17
N ALA A 51 11.80 -10.72 -5.97
CA ALA A 51 13.15 -10.26 -5.68
C ALA A 51 13.26 -9.53 -4.33
N ALA A 52 12.26 -8.72 -3.96
CA ALA A 52 12.23 -8.07 -2.65
C ALA A 52 12.09 -9.09 -1.52
N VAL A 53 11.19 -10.07 -1.66
CA VAL A 53 10.99 -11.14 -0.67
C VAL A 53 12.29 -11.93 -0.45
N ASP A 54 12.99 -12.32 -1.51
CA ASP A 54 14.26 -13.05 -1.40
C ASP A 54 15.32 -12.28 -0.60
N GLN A 55 15.43 -10.96 -0.84
CA GLN A 55 16.34 -10.10 -0.08
C GLN A 55 15.93 -9.96 1.39
N ILE A 56 14.62 -9.84 1.66
CA ILE A 56 14.08 -9.75 3.02
C ILE A 56 14.35 -11.04 3.80
N VAL A 57 14.09 -12.21 3.19
CA VAL A 57 14.38 -13.52 3.81
C VAL A 57 15.87 -13.65 4.10
N SER A 58 16.72 -13.26 3.14
CA SER A 58 18.18 -13.26 3.34
C SER A 58 18.60 -12.35 4.50
N ALA A 59 17.95 -11.20 4.66
CA ALA A 59 18.21 -10.28 5.77
C ALA A 59 17.75 -10.85 7.12
N PHE A 60 16.57 -11.46 7.19
CA PHE A 60 16.08 -12.12 8.40
C PHE A 60 16.99 -13.26 8.85
N GLN A 61 17.53 -14.05 7.93
CA GLN A 61 18.50 -15.12 8.26
C GLN A 61 19.79 -14.59 8.90
N ARG A 62 20.11 -13.31 8.70
CA ARG A 62 21.25 -12.62 9.35
C ARG A 62 20.85 -11.89 10.63
N GLY A 63 19.62 -12.07 11.12
CA GLY A 63 19.09 -11.38 12.29
C GLY A 63 18.75 -9.91 12.06
N ALA A 64 18.55 -9.50 10.79
CA ALA A 64 18.10 -8.14 10.47
C ALA A 64 16.58 -7.99 10.65
N ARG A 65 16.09 -6.77 10.40
CA ARG A 65 14.67 -6.38 10.54
C ARG A 65 14.12 -5.84 9.23
N LEU A 66 12.82 -5.96 9.02
CA LEU A 66 12.09 -5.29 7.96
C LEU A 66 11.47 -4.00 8.50
N VAL A 67 11.70 -2.87 7.83
CA VAL A 67 11.20 -1.57 8.26
C VAL A 67 10.40 -0.93 7.12
N TYR A 68 9.09 -0.81 7.30
CA TYR A 68 8.24 0.02 6.47
C TYR A 68 8.29 1.47 6.94
N MET A 69 8.26 2.41 6.01
CA MET A 69 8.19 3.83 6.34
C MET A 69 7.31 4.61 5.37
N GLY A 70 6.47 5.49 5.88
CA GLY A 70 5.57 6.29 5.06
C GLY A 70 4.83 7.39 5.82
N ALA A 71 4.03 8.16 5.11
CA ALA A 71 3.12 9.16 5.66
C ALA A 71 1.66 8.80 5.32
N GLY A 72 0.71 9.36 6.06
CA GLY A 72 -0.73 9.18 5.78
C GLY A 72 -1.13 7.71 5.62
N THR A 73 -1.90 7.40 4.59
CA THR A 73 -2.38 6.04 4.30
C THR A 73 -1.24 5.02 4.15
N SER A 74 -0.18 5.35 3.41
CA SER A 74 0.94 4.42 3.22
C SER A 74 1.66 4.08 4.53
N GLY A 75 1.85 5.08 5.41
CA GLY A 75 2.41 4.86 6.74
C GLY A 75 1.53 3.98 7.62
N ARG A 76 0.21 4.21 7.60
CA ARG A 76 -0.76 3.41 8.35
C ARG A 76 -0.83 1.96 7.88
N LEU A 77 -0.76 1.71 6.56
CA LEU A 77 -0.70 0.36 6.01
C LEU A 77 0.58 -0.38 6.43
N GLY A 78 1.73 0.31 6.47
CA GLY A 78 2.96 -0.29 6.99
C GLY A 78 2.88 -0.65 8.48
N VAL A 79 2.20 0.17 9.29
CA VAL A 79 1.95 -0.15 10.71
C VAL A 79 0.96 -1.30 10.86
N LEU A 80 -0.08 -1.34 10.03
CA LEU A 80 -1.07 -2.43 10.01
C LEU A 80 -0.38 -3.78 9.74
N ASP A 81 0.37 -3.90 8.64
CA ASP A 81 1.06 -5.15 8.25
C ASP A 81 2.06 -5.60 9.33
N ALA A 82 2.85 -4.66 9.86
CA ALA A 82 3.80 -4.96 10.94
C ALA A 82 3.10 -5.48 12.21
N SER A 83 1.94 -4.91 12.57
CA SER A 83 1.18 -5.30 13.78
C SER A 83 0.61 -6.72 13.71
N GLU A 84 0.36 -7.23 12.51
CA GLU A 84 -0.17 -8.57 12.29
C GLU A 84 0.91 -9.65 12.32
N CYS A 85 2.19 -9.29 12.16
CA CYS A 85 3.29 -10.25 12.09
C CYS A 85 3.48 -11.06 13.39
N PRO A 86 3.57 -10.47 14.60
CA PRO A 86 3.73 -11.24 15.84
C PRO A 86 2.60 -12.25 16.11
N PRO A 87 1.30 -11.89 16.07
CA PRO A 87 0.23 -12.84 16.37
C PRO A 87 0.03 -13.90 15.26
N THR A 88 0.38 -13.58 14.01
CA THR A 88 0.21 -14.52 12.88
C THR A 88 1.35 -15.54 12.79
N PHE A 89 2.59 -15.08 12.97
CA PHE A 89 3.79 -15.91 12.72
C PHE A 89 4.59 -16.24 13.98
N GLY A 90 4.20 -15.72 15.15
CA GLY A 90 4.91 -15.97 16.42
C GLY A 90 6.30 -15.34 16.49
N VAL A 91 6.53 -14.27 15.72
CA VAL A 91 7.82 -13.58 15.64
C VAL A 91 7.92 -12.42 16.65
N PRO A 92 9.14 -11.98 17.02
CA PRO A 92 9.33 -10.81 17.88
C PRO A 92 8.74 -9.52 17.28
N GLU A 93 8.26 -8.61 18.14
CA GLU A 93 7.68 -7.32 17.75
C GLU A 93 8.64 -6.40 16.98
N ASP A 94 9.95 -6.60 17.12
CA ASP A 94 10.97 -5.80 16.45
C ASP A 94 11.47 -6.40 15.14
N MET A 95 10.98 -7.59 14.74
CA MET A 95 11.36 -8.23 13.47
C MET A 95 10.80 -7.46 12.26
N VAL A 96 9.57 -6.94 12.37
CA VAL A 96 8.89 -6.12 11.34
C VAL A 96 8.36 -4.85 11.99
N LEU A 97 8.74 -3.67 11.46
CA LEU A 97 8.46 -2.37 12.06
C LEU A 97 7.77 -1.45 11.05
N GLY A 98 6.71 -0.76 11.48
CA GLY A 98 6.07 0.32 10.72
C GLY A 98 6.41 1.69 11.28
N LEU A 99 7.02 2.57 10.48
CA LEU A 99 7.33 3.95 10.84
C LEU A 99 6.41 4.92 10.09
N ILE A 100 5.72 5.79 10.83
CA ILE A 100 4.81 6.79 10.27
C ILE A 100 5.30 8.22 10.53
N ALA A 101 5.31 9.04 9.48
CA ALA A 101 5.60 10.46 9.59
C ALA A 101 4.58 11.16 10.51
N GLY A 102 5.06 11.93 11.48
CA GLY A 102 4.24 12.51 12.54
C GLY A 102 4.15 11.65 13.82
N GLY A 103 4.72 10.43 13.79
CA GLY A 103 4.77 9.53 14.94
C GLY A 103 3.40 8.99 15.36
N PRO A 104 3.26 8.46 16.58
CA PRO A 104 2.03 7.79 17.03
C PRO A 104 0.75 8.64 16.95
N LYS A 105 0.86 9.98 16.94
CA LYS A 105 -0.29 10.89 16.77
C LYS A 105 -0.93 10.83 15.38
N ALA A 106 -0.25 10.23 14.40
CA ALA A 106 -0.72 10.12 13.02
C ALA A 106 -1.45 8.79 12.74
N LEU A 107 -1.47 7.86 13.70
CA LEU A 107 -2.21 6.59 13.64
C LEU A 107 -3.68 6.80 13.97
#